data_AF-A0A1E4NSJ9-F1
#
_entry.id   AF-A0A1E4NSJ9-F1
#
_cell.length_a   1.000
_cell.length_b   1.000
_cell.length_c   1.000
_cell.angle_alpha   90.00
_cell.angle_beta   90.00
_cell.angle_gamma   90.00
#
_symmetry.space_group_name_H-M   'P 1'
#
loop_
_entity.id
_entity.type
_entity.pdbx_description
1 polymer ?
#
loop_
_entity_poly.entity_id
_entity_poly.type
_entity_poly.pdbx_seq_one_letter_code
_entity_poly.pdbx_strand_id
1 'polypeptide(L)'
;MTPEVAEPQPSWAAQPAGDLPDVNVWLALTVSDHPHHGVARAYWENAAAPRLWFCRVTMLALVRLLCQPRVMGEAALELAQAFDVYRRFTALPEIGFRGEPEGCEPSLEAMASALEPPLPARLWTDAYLAAFAVGAGLRLVTFDRDFDRFAGLDCLRLPASAG
;
A
#
# COMPACT_ATOMS: atom_id res chain seq x y z
N MET A 1 39.19 -17.77 -26.39
CA MET A 1 38.51 -17.08 -25.28
C MET A 1 37.15 -16.64 -25.81
N THR A 2 36.16 -17.53 -25.71
CA THR A 2 34.77 -17.25 -26.12
C THR A 2 34.13 -16.34 -25.08
N PRO A 3 33.35 -15.31 -25.47
CA PRO A 3 32.64 -14.51 -24.49
C PRO A 3 31.51 -15.35 -23.91
N GLU A 4 31.43 -15.37 -22.58
CA GLU A 4 30.33 -15.94 -21.83
C GLU A 4 29.09 -15.11 -22.14
N VAL A 5 28.15 -15.69 -22.89
CA VAL A 5 26.85 -15.09 -23.16
C VAL A 5 26.06 -15.20 -21.86
N ALA A 6 25.89 -14.08 -21.16
CA ALA A 6 25.09 -14.02 -19.95
C ALA A 6 23.68 -14.56 -20.24
N GLU A 7 23.26 -15.59 -19.51
CA GLU A 7 21.93 -16.16 -19.63
C GLU A 7 20.85 -15.13 -19.25
N PRO A 8 19.75 -15.03 -20.01
CA PRO A 8 18.65 -14.13 -19.67
C PRO A 8 18.03 -14.53 -18.32
N GLN A 9 17.98 -13.59 -17.39
CA GLN A 9 17.35 -13.80 -16.09
C GLN A 9 15.84 -14.08 -16.24
N PRO A 10 15.28 -15.01 -15.46
CA PRO A 10 13.88 -15.41 -15.60
C PRO A 10 12.93 -14.25 -15.23
N SER A 11 11.88 -14.07 -16.04
CA SER A 11 10.95 -12.93 -16.01
C SER A 11 10.04 -12.84 -14.78
N TRP A 12 10.10 -13.79 -13.86
CA TRP A 12 9.29 -13.78 -12.63
C TRP A 12 9.91 -12.92 -11.52
N ALA A 13 11.17 -12.51 -11.67
CA ALA A 13 11.89 -11.67 -10.70
C ALA A 13 12.00 -10.20 -11.17
N ALA A 14 10.99 -9.68 -11.87
CA ALA A 14 10.90 -8.25 -12.08
C ALA A 14 10.76 -7.59 -10.70
N GLN A 15 11.71 -6.73 -10.33
CA GLN A 15 11.58 -5.94 -9.12
C GLN A 15 10.26 -5.16 -9.19
N PRO A 16 9.50 -5.06 -8.08
CA PRO A 16 8.25 -4.33 -8.08
C PRO A 16 8.49 -2.90 -8.59
N ALA A 17 7.58 -2.40 -9.42
CA ALA A 17 7.68 -1.06 -10.01
C ALA A 17 7.55 0.08 -8.98
N GLY A 18 7.32 -0.29 -7.72
CA GLY A 18 7.20 0.56 -6.56
C GLY A 18 6.39 -0.12 -5.46
N ASP A 19 6.20 0.59 -4.37
CA ASP A 19 5.34 0.17 -3.28
C ASP A 19 3.95 0.82 -3.40
N LEU A 20 2.91 0.06 -3.05
CA LEU A 20 1.56 0.54 -2.80
C LEU A 20 1.30 0.44 -1.30
N PRO A 21 1.58 1.50 -0.51
CA PRO A 21 1.27 1.46 0.91
C PRO A 21 -0.24 1.54 1.13
N ASP A 22 -0.73 0.68 2.01
CA ASP A 22 -2.09 0.75 2.56
C ASP A 22 -2.26 2.03 3.40
N VAL A 23 -3.51 2.42 3.64
CA VAL A 23 -3.84 3.63 4.40
C VAL A 23 -3.29 3.59 5.83
N ASN A 24 -3.19 2.40 6.45
CA ASN A 24 -2.60 2.27 7.78
C ASN A 24 -1.11 2.69 7.80
N VAL A 25 -0.37 2.49 6.70
CA VAL A 25 1.02 2.92 6.55
C VAL A 25 1.09 4.43 6.31
N TRP A 26 0.26 4.96 5.40
CA TRP A 26 0.20 6.41 5.16
C TRP A 26 -0.17 7.19 6.42
N LEU A 27 -1.12 6.68 7.20
CA LEU A 27 -1.53 7.30 8.47
C LEU A 27 -0.39 7.25 9.49
N ALA A 28 0.29 6.11 9.63
CA ALA A 28 1.44 5.97 10.53
C ALA A 28 2.63 6.87 10.13
N LEU A 29 2.88 7.08 8.83
CA LEU A 29 3.88 8.04 8.35
C LEU A 29 3.49 9.49 8.64
N THR A 30 2.20 9.79 8.67
CA THR A 30 1.67 11.15 8.87
C THR A 30 1.65 11.57 10.33
N VAL A 31 1.25 10.67 11.22
CA VAL A 31 0.90 10.99 12.61
C VAL A 31 2.01 10.50 13.52
N SER A 32 2.78 11.43 14.10
CA SER A 32 3.93 11.11 14.98
C SER A 32 3.54 10.28 16.19
N ASP A 33 2.34 10.52 16.73
CA ASP A 33 1.82 9.86 17.92
C ASP A 33 1.14 8.54 17.60
N HIS A 34 1.11 8.13 16.33
CA HIS A 34 0.58 6.84 15.92
C HIS A 34 1.47 5.73 16.50
N PRO A 35 0.90 4.66 17.09
CA PRO A 35 1.71 3.58 17.67
C PRO A 35 2.74 3.00 16.69
N HIS A 36 2.38 2.95 15.40
CA HIS A 36 3.22 2.44 14.32
C HIS A 36 4.13 3.48 13.64
N HIS A 37 4.21 4.72 14.13
CA HIS A 37 5.01 5.76 13.50
C HIS A 37 6.49 5.37 13.36
N GLY A 38 7.09 4.86 14.43
CA GLY A 38 8.50 4.44 14.41
C GLY A 38 8.78 3.34 13.38
N VAL A 39 7.91 2.34 13.28
CA VAL A 39 8.05 1.26 12.29
C VAL A 39 7.83 1.76 10.87
N ALA A 40 6.81 2.60 10.65
CA ALA A 40 6.54 3.17 9.33
C ALA A 40 7.71 4.04 8.85
N ARG A 41 8.30 4.84 9.75
CA ARG A 41 9.49 5.64 9.46
C ARG A 41 10.70 4.77 9.14
N ALA A 42 10.95 3.71 9.90
CA ALA A 42 12.04 2.78 9.63
C ALA A 42 11.87 2.08 8.27
N TYR A 43 10.63 1.73 7.90
CA TYR A 43 10.29 1.24 6.57
C TYR A 43 10.64 2.28 5.49
N TRP A 44 10.18 3.52 5.65
CA TRP A 44 10.44 4.60 4.69
C TRP A 44 11.94 4.81 4.44
N GLU A 45 12.73 4.81 5.52
CA GLU A 45 14.16 5.11 5.46
C GLU A 45 15.00 3.95 4.90
N ASN A 46 14.59 2.69 5.11
CA ASN A 46 15.49 1.54 4.90
C ASN A 46 14.95 0.45 3.95
N ALA A 47 13.64 0.39 3.73
CA ALA A 47 13.01 -0.75 3.05
C ALA A 47 12.03 -0.37 1.93
N ALA A 48 11.64 0.91 1.85
CA ALA A 48 10.74 1.39 0.82
C ALA A 48 11.38 1.29 -0.57
N ALA A 49 10.56 0.94 -1.56
CA ALA A 49 10.95 1.02 -2.95
C ALA A 49 11.24 2.48 -3.35
N PRO A 50 12.02 2.74 -4.42
CA PRO A 50 12.31 4.10 -4.87
C PRO A 50 11.08 4.93 -5.28
N ARG A 51 9.93 4.25 -5.50
CA ARG A 51 8.66 4.86 -5.85
C ARG A 51 7.58 4.32 -4.94
N LEU A 52 6.81 5.21 -4.33
CA LEU A 52 5.61 4.87 -3.58
C LEU A 52 4.39 5.46 -4.29
N TRP A 53 3.30 4.72 -4.26
CA TRP A 53 2.10 5.10 -4.99
C TRP A 53 0.91 5.25 -4.05
N PHE A 54 0.23 6.38 -4.16
CA PHE A 54 -1.18 6.45 -3.81
C PHE A 54 -2.00 5.84 -4.94
N CYS A 55 -3.09 5.18 -4.58
CA CYS A 55 -4.24 4.99 -5.47
C CYS A 55 -5.40 5.85 -4.95
N ARG A 56 -6.52 5.89 -5.69
CA ARG A 56 -7.68 6.69 -5.28
C ARG A 56 -8.20 6.28 -3.91
N VAL A 57 -8.23 4.97 -3.62
CA VAL A 57 -8.75 4.43 -2.36
C VAL A 57 -7.89 4.86 -1.18
N THR A 58 -6.57 4.68 -1.24
CA THR A 58 -5.67 5.03 -0.12
C THR A 58 -5.60 6.55 0.09
N MET A 59 -5.68 7.34 -0.99
CA MET A 59 -5.80 8.80 -0.91
C MET A 59 -7.08 9.25 -0.19
N LEU A 60 -8.25 8.75 -0.61
CA LEU A 60 -9.53 9.12 -0.01
C LEU A 60 -9.60 8.65 1.45
N ALA A 61 -9.09 7.45 1.74
CA ALA A 61 -9.07 6.90 3.08
C ALA A 61 -8.16 7.72 4.01
N LEU A 62 -6.97 8.14 3.56
CA LEU A 62 -6.06 8.98 4.35
C LEU A 62 -6.75 10.30 4.75
N VAL A 63 -7.27 11.04 3.77
CA VAL A 63 -7.94 12.33 4.01
C VAL A 63 -9.12 12.15 4.98
N ARG A 64 -9.94 11.11 4.75
CA ARG A 64 -11.07 10.79 5.62
C ARG A 64 -10.63 10.46 7.05
N LEU A 65 -9.57 9.67 7.24
CA LEU A 65 -9.09 9.26 8.57
C LEU A 65 -8.48 10.43 9.36
N LEU A 66 -7.74 11.31 8.68
CA LEU A 66 -7.20 12.52 9.31
C LEU A 66 -8.29 13.48 9.80
N CYS A 67 -9.49 13.42 9.22
CA CYS A 67 -10.64 14.22 9.66
C CYS A 67 -11.48 13.56 10.75
N GLN A 68 -11.18 12.33 11.17
CA GLN A 68 -12.04 11.57 12.10
C GLN A 68 -11.56 11.70 13.55
N PRO A 69 -12.33 12.33 14.46
CA PRO A 69 -11.97 12.42 15.88
C PRO A 69 -11.81 11.07 16.56
N ARG A 70 -12.54 10.03 16.10
CA ARG A 70 -12.37 8.67 16.63
C ARG A 70 -10.99 8.06 16.36
N VAL A 71 -10.28 8.58 15.35
CA VAL A 71 -8.95 8.11 14.93
C VAL A 71 -7.87 9.06 15.44
N MET A 72 -8.11 10.37 15.28
CA MET A 72 -7.12 11.42 15.52
C MET A 72 -7.26 12.09 16.90
N GLY A 73 -8.33 11.81 17.65
CA GLY A 73 -8.63 12.52 18.90
C GLY A 73 -8.76 14.03 18.66
N GLU A 74 -8.15 14.81 19.55
CA GLU A 74 -8.08 16.28 19.45
C GLU A 74 -7.22 16.76 18.27
N ALA A 75 -6.43 15.89 17.65
CA ALA A 75 -5.60 16.21 16.48
C ALA A 75 -6.35 16.02 15.14
N ALA A 76 -7.67 15.80 15.17
CA ALA A 76 -8.47 15.71 13.95
C ALA A 76 -8.37 17.01 13.15
N LEU A 77 -8.13 16.87 11.85
CA LEU A 77 -7.93 17.99 10.94
C LEU A 77 -9.23 18.38 10.25
N GLU A 78 -9.32 19.65 9.87
CA GLU A 78 -10.32 20.08 8.89
C GLU A 78 -10.02 19.50 7.51
N LEU A 79 -11.05 19.33 6.68
CA LEU A 79 -10.92 18.70 5.36
C LEU A 79 -9.83 19.32 4.48
N ALA A 80 -9.72 20.65 4.47
CA ALA A 80 -8.69 21.35 3.70
C ALA A 80 -7.28 21.02 4.21
N GLN A 81 -7.08 20.97 5.52
CA GLN A 81 -5.80 20.63 6.14
C GLN A 81 -5.42 19.16 5.88
N ALA A 82 -6.39 18.24 5.96
CA ALA A 82 -6.18 16.84 5.63
C ALA A 82 -5.83 16.64 4.16
N PHE A 83 -6.48 17.39 3.25
CA PHE A 83 -6.13 17.35 1.83
C PHE A 83 -4.72 17.93 1.58
N ASP A 84 -4.30 18.94 2.34
CA ASP A 84 -2.94 19.51 2.27
C ASP A 84 -1.85 18.53 2.73
N VAL A 85 -2.16 17.60 3.63
CA VAL A 85 -1.25 16.48 3.94
C VAL A 85 -1.01 15.62 2.69
N TYR A 86 -2.08 15.20 2.01
CA TYR A 86 -1.95 14.44 0.76
C TYR A 86 -1.16 15.21 -0.30
N ARG A 87 -1.45 16.51 -0.50
CA ARG A 87 -0.73 17.34 -1.47
C ARG A 87 0.78 17.40 -1.17
N ARG A 88 1.15 17.52 0.11
CA ARG A 88 2.56 17.52 0.54
C ARG A 88 3.26 16.21 0.24
N PHE A 89 2.61 15.06 0.45
CA PHE A 89 3.18 13.78 0.04
C PHE A 89 3.41 13.74 -1.48
N THR A 90 2.40 14.06 -2.29
CA THR A 90 2.53 14.01 -3.75
C THR A 90 3.46 15.08 -4.35
N ALA A 91 3.95 16.01 -3.54
CA ALA A 91 4.99 16.95 -3.94
C ALA A 91 6.41 16.34 -3.84
N LEU A 92 6.56 15.23 -3.11
CA LEU A 92 7.82 14.48 -3.05
C LEU A 92 8.06 13.73 -4.37
N PRO A 93 9.26 13.78 -4.96
CA PRO A 93 9.54 13.18 -6.27
C PRO A 93 9.39 11.64 -6.29
N GLU A 94 9.55 10.98 -5.14
CA GLU A 94 9.41 9.54 -4.94
C GLU A 94 7.94 9.10 -4.81
N ILE A 95 7.00 10.02 -4.53
CA ILE A 95 5.58 9.70 -4.40
C ILE A 95 4.82 10.05 -5.68
N GLY A 96 4.02 9.10 -6.16
CA GLY A 96 3.12 9.33 -7.28
C GLY A 96 1.68 8.92 -6.98
N PHE A 97 0.80 9.25 -7.94
CA PHE A 97 -0.55 8.70 -7.99
C PHE A 97 -0.64 7.71 -9.15
N ARG A 98 -1.19 6.51 -8.88
CA ARG A 98 -1.51 5.52 -9.91
C ARG A 98 -3.02 5.38 -10.03
N GLY A 99 -3.48 5.48 -11.28
CA GLY A 99 -4.84 5.06 -11.64
C GLY A 99 -4.97 3.55 -11.57
N GLU A 100 -6.21 3.08 -11.58
CA GLU A 100 -6.52 1.66 -11.60
C GLU A 100 -5.92 0.97 -12.83
N PRO A 101 -5.20 -0.17 -12.67
CA PRO A 101 -4.66 -0.91 -13.79
C PRO A 101 -5.78 -1.62 -14.57
N GLU A 102 -5.52 -1.90 -15.84
CA GLU A 102 -6.43 -2.69 -16.67
C GLU A 102 -6.62 -4.09 -16.08
N GLY A 103 -7.86 -4.60 -16.09
CA GLY A 103 -8.17 -5.93 -15.56
C GLY A 103 -8.24 -6.02 -14.02
N CYS A 104 -8.25 -4.89 -13.31
CA CYS A 104 -8.35 -4.89 -11.84
C CYS A 104 -9.64 -5.55 -11.33
N GLU A 105 -10.80 -5.26 -11.93
CA GLU A 105 -12.09 -5.84 -11.54
C GLU A 105 -12.16 -7.37 -11.76
N PRO A 106 -11.82 -7.91 -12.95
CA PRO A 106 -11.72 -9.36 -13.13
C PRO A 106 -10.73 -10.03 -12.16
N SER A 107 -9.60 -9.36 -11.85
CA SER A 107 -8.61 -9.89 -10.89
C SER A 107 -9.17 -9.91 -9.47
N LEU A 108 -9.93 -8.89 -9.08
CA LEU A 108 -10.62 -8.83 -7.79
C LEU A 108 -11.65 -9.96 -7.66
N GLU A 109 -12.47 -10.19 -8.69
CA GLU A 109 -13.45 -11.28 -8.71
C GLU A 109 -12.77 -12.65 -8.59
N ALA A 110 -11.68 -12.86 -9.35
CA ALA A 110 -10.91 -14.10 -9.31
C ALA A 110 -10.27 -14.33 -7.93
N MET A 111 -9.65 -13.30 -7.33
CA MET A 111 -9.05 -13.40 -5.99
C MET A 111 -10.10 -13.71 -4.93
N ALA A 112 -11.25 -13.04 -4.96
CA ALA A 112 -12.30 -13.26 -3.97
C ALA A 112 -12.92 -14.66 -4.09
N SER A 113 -13.10 -15.16 -5.31
CA SER A 113 -13.69 -16.47 -5.59
C SER A 113 -12.75 -17.64 -5.27
N ALA A 114 -11.43 -17.40 -5.24
CA ALA A 114 -10.42 -18.41 -4.94
C ALA A 114 -10.24 -18.68 -3.43
N LEU A 115 -10.87 -17.90 -2.55
CA LEU A 115 -10.71 -18.02 -1.11
C LEU A 115 -11.75 -18.94 -0.47
N GLU A 116 -11.27 -19.86 0.38
CA GLU A 116 -12.10 -20.66 1.27
C GLU A 116 -11.62 -20.50 2.73
N PRO A 117 -12.49 -20.05 3.67
CA PRO A 117 -13.90 -19.66 3.49
C PRO A 117 -14.08 -18.36 2.69
N PRO A 118 -15.32 -18.05 2.23
CA PRO A 118 -15.60 -16.84 1.45
C PRO A 118 -15.13 -15.56 2.13
N LEU A 119 -14.66 -14.60 1.31
CA LEU A 119 -14.14 -13.33 1.79
C LEU A 119 -15.22 -12.52 2.55
N PRO A 120 -14.98 -12.12 3.81
CA PRO A 120 -15.86 -11.21 4.52
C PRO A 120 -16.02 -9.88 3.79
N ALA A 121 -17.24 -9.34 3.69
CA ALA A 121 -17.53 -8.09 2.98
C ALA A 121 -16.68 -6.88 3.46
N ARG A 122 -16.26 -6.87 4.73
CA ARG A 122 -15.38 -5.82 5.28
C ARG A 122 -14.01 -5.76 4.60
N LEU A 123 -13.56 -6.84 3.96
CA LEU A 123 -12.27 -6.98 3.29
C LEU A 123 -12.34 -6.72 1.78
N TRP A 124 -13.48 -6.26 1.28
CA TRP A 124 -13.63 -6.01 -0.16
C TRP A 124 -12.65 -4.97 -0.68
N THR A 125 -12.41 -3.91 0.10
CA THR A 125 -11.40 -2.89 -0.22
C THR A 125 -9.98 -3.46 -0.19
N ASP A 126 -9.68 -4.37 0.72
CA ASP A 126 -8.35 -4.98 0.83
C ASP A 126 -8.11 -5.92 -0.36
N ALA A 127 -9.11 -6.72 -0.74
CA ALA A 127 -9.05 -7.52 -1.96
C ALA A 127 -8.86 -6.63 -3.21
N TYR A 128 -9.53 -5.47 -3.26
CA TYR A 128 -9.32 -4.50 -4.33
C TYR A 128 -7.87 -3.98 -4.37
N LEU A 129 -7.30 -3.63 -3.22
CA LEU A 129 -5.91 -3.18 -3.15
C LEU A 129 -4.91 -4.28 -3.52
N ALA A 130 -5.20 -5.53 -3.18
CA ALA A 130 -4.41 -6.68 -3.61
C ALA A 130 -4.46 -6.85 -5.14
N ALA A 131 -5.66 -6.84 -5.73
CA ALA A 131 -5.85 -6.91 -7.18
C ALA A 131 -5.16 -5.75 -7.91
N PHE A 132 -5.25 -4.53 -7.35
CA PHE A 132 -4.55 -3.36 -7.87
C PHE A 132 -3.04 -3.55 -7.85
N ALA A 133 -2.47 -3.98 -6.72
CA ALA A 133 -1.03 -4.18 -6.56
C ALA A 133 -0.51 -5.20 -7.57
N VAL A 134 -1.20 -6.34 -7.72
CA VAL A 134 -0.87 -7.38 -8.72
C VAL A 134 -0.97 -6.83 -10.14
N GLY A 135 -2.07 -6.18 -10.50
CA GLY A 135 -2.28 -5.63 -11.85
C GLY A 135 -1.30 -4.52 -12.22
N ALA A 136 -0.78 -3.78 -11.23
CA ALA A 136 0.19 -2.71 -11.42
C ALA A 136 1.66 -3.16 -11.26
N GLY A 137 1.92 -4.42 -10.89
CA GLY A 137 3.26 -4.92 -10.59
C GLY A 137 3.92 -4.21 -9.41
N LEU A 138 3.13 -3.87 -8.38
CA LEU A 138 3.56 -3.16 -7.17
C LEU A 138 3.60 -4.12 -5.98
N ARG A 139 4.50 -3.85 -5.04
CA ARG A 139 4.51 -4.51 -3.74
C ARG A 139 3.56 -3.78 -2.80
N LEU A 140 2.60 -4.49 -2.22
CA LEU A 140 1.73 -3.91 -1.21
C LEU A 140 2.48 -3.79 0.12
N VAL A 141 2.36 -2.66 0.81
CA VAL A 141 2.95 -2.47 2.15
C VAL A 141 1.85 -2.19 3.16
N THR A 142 1.77 -2.98 4.24
CA THR A 142 0.67 -2.87 5.21
C THR A 142 1.09 -3.34 6.61
N PHE A 143 0.35 -2.91 7.62
CA PHE A 143 0.39 -3.52 8.96
C PHE A 143 -0.60 -4.68 9.14
N ASP A 144 -1.54 -4.86 8.21
CA ASP A 144 -2.62 -5.84 8.34
C ASP A 144 -2.19 -7.22 7.79
N ARG A 145 -2.40 -8.26 8.60
CA ARG A 145 -2.21 -9.66 8.21
C ARG A 145 -3.32 -10.18 7.30
N ASP A 146 -4.44 -9.46 7.19
CA ASP A 146 -5.55 -9.87 6.33
C ASP A 146 -5.11 -9.96 4.85
N PHE A 147 -4.02 -9.31 4.42
CA PHE A 147 -3.45 -9.47 3.08
C PHE A 147 -2.70 -10.77 2.83
N ASP A 148 -2.25 -11.49 3.87
CA ASP A 148 -1.52 -12.77 3.74
C ASP A 148 -2.38 -13.86 3.04
N ARG A 149 -3.69 -13.64 2.90
CA ARG A 149 -4.63 -14.55 2.24
C ARG A 149 -4.57 -14.51 0.72
N PHE A 150 -4.09 -13.42 0.11
CA PHE A 150 -4.18 -13.22 -1.34
C PHE A 150 -2.97 -13.84 -2.04
N ALA A 151 -3.17 -15.00 -2.66
CA ALA A 151 -2.11 -15.68 -3.40
C ALA A 151 -1.61 -14.83 -4.58
N GLY A 152 -0.29 -14.82 -4.80
CA GLY A 152 0.36 -14.06 -5.88
C GLY A 152 0.57 -12.57 -5.59
N LEU A 153 0.12 -12.07 -4.43
CA LEU A 153 0.42 -10.72 -3.98
C LEU A 153 1.86 -10.65 -3.42
N ASP A 154 2.69 -9.77 -3.99
CA ASP A 154 3.92 -9.33 -3.32
C ASP A 154 3.55 -8.39 -2.18
N CYS A 155 3.67 -8.85 -0.93
CA CYS A 155 3.25 -8.13 0.25
C CYS A 155 4.39 -8.00 1.26
N LEU A 156 4.75 -6.76 1.58
CA LEU A 156 5.59 -6.42 2.72
C LEU A 156 4.69 -6.11 3.93
N ARG A 157 4.52 -7.09 4.81
CA ARG A 157 3.84 -6.89 6.09
C ARG A 157 4.82 -6.31 7.12
N LEU A 158 4.56 -5.08 7.55
CA LEU A 158 5.35 -4.42 8.58
C LEU A 158 5.04 -5.02 9.97
N PRO A 159 6.03 -5.11 10.87
CA PRO A 159 5.79 -5.61 12.22
C PRO A 159 4.90 -4.64 12.99
N ALA A 160 4.09 -5.17 13.90
CA ALA A 160 3.46 -4.34 14.92
C ALA A 160 4.56 -3.69 15.78
N SER A 161 4.34 -2.47 16.24
CA SER A 161 5.26 -1.82 17.18
C SER A 161 5.36 -2.64 18.46
N ALA A 162 6.58 -2.82 18.97
CA ALA A 162 6.76 -3.17 20.36
C ALA A 162 6.24 -1.98 21.19
N GLY A 163 5.21 -2.22 21.99
CA GLY A 163 4.68 -1.24 22.94
C GLY A 163 5.64 -0.96 24.08
#